data_AF-A0A2K1JLV3-F1
#
_entry.id   AF-A0A2K1JLV3-F1
#
_cell.length_a   1.000
_cell.length_b   1.000
_cell.length_c   1.000
_cell.angle_alpha   90.00
_cell.angle_beta   90.00
_cell.angle_gamma   90.00
#
_symmetry.space_group_name_H-M   'P 1'
#
loop_
_entity.id
_entity.type
_entity.pdbx_description
1 polymer ?
#
loop_
_entity_poly.entity_id
_entity_poly.type
_entity_poly.pdbx_seq_one_letter_code
_entity_poly.pdbx_strand_id
1 'polypeptide(L)'
;MPFSVSLDSGIQGRVFLGGQPEWIHKDPSKEGQELTVQTKACIPLQSGLVDLGVANHVNENAALVQYGKARCGEQWHAGWTLKRGGNDNITLDWRTSEQSRWTV
;
A
#
# COMPACT_ATOMS: atom_id res chain seq x y z
N MET A 1 -10.15 16.03 -11.72
CA MET A 1 -11.12 14.99 -12.14
C MET A 1 -10.93 13.78 -11.24
N PRO A 2 -12.00 13.12 -10.79
CA PRO A 2 -11.88 11.84 -10.10
C PRO A 2 -11.36 10.78 -11.07
N PHE A 3 -10.44 9.93 -10.63
CA PHE A 3 -9.96 8.77 -11.38
C PHE A 3 -10.05 7.54 -10.48
N SER A 4 -10.32 6.39 -11.09
CA SER A 4 -10.33 5.09 -10.44
C SER A 4 -9.22 4.23 -11.00
N VAL A 5 -8.65 3.37 -10.17
CA VAL A 5 -7.56 2.48 -10.55
C VAL A 5 -8.03 1.06 -10.30
N SER A 6 -7.90 0.20 -11.31
CA SER A 6 -8.29 -1.19 -11.14
C SER A 6 -7.27 -1.91 -10.26
N LEU A 7 -7.75 -2.65 -9.26
CA LEU A 7 -6.93 -3.27 -8.22
C LEU A 7 -5.97 -4.34 -8.75
N ASP A 8 -6.30 -4.92 -9.90
CA ASP A 8 -5.53 -5.92 -10.63
C ASP A 8 -4.49 -5.30 -11.59
N SER A 9 -4.43 -3.97 -11.65
CA SER A 9 -3.61 -3.26 -12.62
C SER A 9 -2.70 -2.21 -11.97
N GLY A 10 -1.54 -1.99 -12.61
CA GLY A 10 -0.62 -0.93 -12.23
C GLY A 10 0.09 -1.15 -10.90
N ILE A 11 0.90 -0.15 -10.52
CA ILE A 11 1.74 -0.24 -9.32
C ILE A 11 0.88 -0.15 -8.06
N GLN A 12 -0.15 0.71 -8.06
CA GLN A 12 -1.03 0.93 -6.91
C GLN A 12 -1.76 -0.35 -6.49
N GLY A 13 -2.29 -1.12 -7.45
CA GLY A 13 -2.93 -2.41 -7.18
C GLY A 13 -1.96 -3.46 -6.61
N ARG A 14 -0.76 -3.59 -7.21
CA ARG A 14 0.27 -4.51 -6.72
C ARG A 14 0.75 -4.18 -5.31
N VAL A 15 0.99 -2.90 -5.01
CA VAL A 15 1.42 -2.44 -3.68
C VAL A 15 0.33 -2.71 -2.66
N PHE A 16 -0.93 -2.39 -3.00
CA PHE A 16 -2.05 -2.62 -2.11
C PHE A 16 -2.21 -4.11 -1.80
N LEU A 17 -2.27 -4.98 -2.82
CA LEU A 17 -2.42 -6.42 -2.63
C LEU A 17 -1.21 -7.06 -1.93
N GLY A 18 0.01 -6.56 -2.20
CA GLY A 18 1.25 -7.05 -1.62
C GLY A 18 1.50 -6.59 -0.18
N GLY A 19 0.82 -5.52 0.29
CA GLY A 19 0.94 -5.01 1.66
C GLY A 19 2.30 -4.46 2.05
N GLN A 20 3.20 -4.28 1.08
CA GLN A 20 4.52 -3.70 1.28
C GLN A 20 4.59 -2.34 0.59
N PRO A 21 5.10 -1.29 1.26
CA PRO A 21 5.34 0.00 0.62
C PRO A 21 6.31 -0.13 -0.56
N GLU A 22 6.11 0.69 -1.59
CA GLU A 22 7.00 0.74 -2.76
C GLU A 22 7.43 2.18 -3.03
N TRP A 23 8.73 2.36 -3.30
CA TRP A 23 9.34 3.63 -3.67
C TRP A 23 9.78 3.58 -5.13
N ILE A 24 9.32 4.55 -5.91
CA ILE A 24 9.56 4.62 -7.34
C ILE A 24 10.33 5.92 -7.59
N HIS A 25 11.58 5.78 -8.02
CA HIS A 25 12.41 6.90 -8.44
C HIS A 25 12.34 7.03 -9.95
N LYS A 26 11.85 8.17 -10.40
CA LYS A 26 11.89 8.54 -11.82
C LYS A 26 13.25 9.13 -12.15
N ASP A 27 13.80 8.69 -13.26
CA ASP A 27 15.04 9.23 -13.79
C ASP A 27 14.72 10.40 -14.74
N PRO A 28 15.03 11.66 -14.35
CA PRO A 28 14.76 12.81 -15.19
C PRO A 28 15.54 12.77 -16.52
N SER A 29 16.63 12.00 -16.61
CA SER A 29 17.43 11.88 -17.83
C SER A 29 16.82 10.96 -18.88
N LYS A 30 15.90 10.05 -18.48
CA LYS A 30 15.30 9.05 -19.38
C LYS A 30 13.95 9.45 -19.94
N GLU A 31 13.21 10.33 -19.27
CA GLU A 31 11.83 10.66 -19.66
C GLU A 31 11.69 11.96 -20.47
N GLY A 32 12.78 12.66 -20.80
CA GLY A 32 12.78 13.79 -21.77
C GLY A 32 11.86 14.95 -21.40
N GLN A 33 11.32 14.97 -20.18
CA GLN A 33 10.38 15.96 -19.67
C GLN A 33 10.81 16.41 -18.29
N GLU A 34 10.51 17.67 -18.01
CA GLU A 34 10.57 18.31 -16.70
C GLU A 34 9.57 17.63 -15.75
N LEU A 35 9.94 16.45 -15.24
CA LEU A 35 9.14 15.73 -14.28
C LEU A 35 9.10 16.52 -12.97
N THR A 36 7.92 17.04 -12.65
CA THR A 36 7.64 17.71 -11.36
C THR A 36 7.67 16.76 -10.17
N VAL A 37 7.69 15.44 -10.41
CA VAL A 37 7.77 14.41 -9.37
C VAL A 37 8.91 13.44 -9.72
N GLN A 38 9.97 13.46 -8.93
CA GLN A 38 11.12 12.55 -9.05
C GLN A 38 10.97 11.31 -8.18
N THR A 39 10.34 11.43 -7.01
CA THR A 39 10.10 10.28 -6.13
C THR A 39 8.62 10.13 -5.88
N LYS A 40 8.14 8.90 -6.06
CA LYS A 40 6.78 8.50 -5.72
C LYS A 40 6.83 7.38 -4.67
N ALA A 41 6.08 7.51 -3.58
CA ALA A 41 5.97 6.49 -2.54
C ALA A 41 4.52 6.03 -2.42
N CYS A 42 4.29 4.73 -2.54
CA CYS A 42 3.00 4.09 -2.40
C CYS A 42 2.99 3.31 -1.08
N ILE A 43 2.11 3.67 -0.14
CA ILE A 43 2.06 3.07 1.20
C ILE A 43 0.68 2.40 1.38
N PRO A 44 0.61 1.07 1.48
CA PRO A 44 -0.65 0.35 1.65
C PRO A 44 -1.10 0.39 3.12
N LEU A 45 -2.35 0.78 3.32
CA LEU A 45 -3.00 0.91 4.62
C LEU A 45 -4.32 0.13 4.61
N GLN A 46 -4.88 -0.15 5.77
CA GLN A 46 -6.13 -0.91 5.87
C GLN A 46 -7.29 -0.29 5.08
N SER A 47 -7.35 1.04 5.01
CA SER A 47 -8.41 1.79 4.32
C SER A 47 -8.13 2.07 2.84
N GLY A 48 -6.99 1.65 2.31
CA GLY A 48 -6.60 1.92 0.92
C GLY A 48 -5.11 2.16 0.74
N LEU A 49 -4.76 3.10 -0.13
CA LEU A 49 -3.38 3.40 -0.49
C LEU A 49 -3.11 4.89 -0.30
N VAL A 50 -1.99 5.23 0.34
CA VAL A 50 -1.45 6.58 0.36
C VAL A 50 -0.41 6.71 -0.75
N ASP A 51 -0.61 7.70 -1.61
CA ASP A 51 0.26 8.00 -2.73
C ASP A 51 0.92 9.37 -2.52
N LEU A 52 2.25 9.39 -2.36
CA LEU A 52 3.05 10.59 -2.13
C LEU A 52 3.95 10.85 -3.31
N GLY A 53 4.00 12.10 -3.79
CA GLY A 53 4.89 12.53 -4.86
C GLY A 53 5.71 13.74 -4.42
N VAL A 54 7.01 13.73 -4.69
CA VAL A 54 7.90 14.87 -4.44
C VAL A 54 8.84 15.10 -5.62
N ALA A 55 9.14 16.37 -5.89
CA ALA A 55 10.02 16.81 -6.97
C ALA A 55 11.48 16.43 -6.77
N ASN A 56 11.87 16.04 -5.56
CA ASN A 56 13.24 15.69 -5.21
C ASN A 56 13.42 14.18 -5.17
N HIS A 57 14.66 13.73 -5.36
CA HIS A 57 15.03 12.37 -5.05
C HIS A 57 15.00 12.16 -3.52
N VAL A 58 14.20 11.21 -3.04
CA VAL A 58 14.07 10.86 -1.63
C VAL A 58 14.25 9.36 -1.48
N ASN A 59 15.20 8.98 -0.63
CA ASN A 59 15.43 7.57 -0.29
C ASN A 59 14.28 7.00 0.53
N GLU A 60 14.16 5.67 0.53
CA GLU A 60 13.18 4.98 1.34
C GLU A 60 13.31 5.39 2.82
N ASN A 61 12.18 5.74 3.42
CA ASN A 61 12.15 6.26 4.77
C ASN A 61 11.08 5.55 5.61
N ALA A 62 11.54 4.70 6.53
CA ALA A 62 10.67 3.96 7.43
C ALA A 62 9.85 4.87 8.36
N ALA A 63 10.36 6.05 8.73
CA ALA A 63 9.63 7.01 9.55
C ALA A 63 8.43 7.61 8.79
N LEU A 64 8.55 7.83 7.48
CA LEU A 64 7.42 8.27 6.64
C LEU A 64 6.35 7.18 6.54
N VAL A 65 6.77 5.92 6.43
CA VAL A 65 5.85 4.76 6.46
C VAL A 65 5.12 4.68 7.81
N GLN A 66 5.84 4.82 8.93
CA GLN A 66 5.23 4.82 10.26
C GLN A 66 4.30 6.00 10.48
N TYR A 67 4.67 7.19 9.98
CA TYR A 67 3.82 8.37 10.04
C TYR A 67 2.50 8.18 9.27
N GLY A 68 2.57 7.62 8.05
CA GLY A 68 1.38 7.28 7.27
C GLY A 68 0.46 6.33 8.02
N LYS A 69 1.02 5.30 8.66
CA LYS A 69 0.24 4.37 9.49
C LYS A 69 -0.43 5.07 10.68
N ALA A 70 0.34 5.86 11.44
CA ALA A 70 -0.17 6.56 12.61
C ALA A 70 -1.29 7.56 12.28
N ARG A 71 -1.28 8.16 11.08
CA ARG A 71 -2.24 9.18 10.67
C ARG A 71 -3.46 8.62 9.93
N CYS A 72 -3.28 7.55 9.17
CA CYS A 72 -4.29 7.09 8.21
C CYS A 72 -4.81 5.67 8.49
N GLY A 73 -4.26 4.95 9.48
CA GLY A 73 -4.71 3.62 9.90
C GLY A 73 -3.60 2.57 9.86
N GLU A 74 -3.85 1.38 10.41
CA GLU A 74 -2.86 0.31 10.47
C GLU A 74 -2.38 -0.15 9.08
N GLN A 75 -1.22 -0.82 9.05
CA GLN A 75 -0.66 -1.36 7.81
C GLN A 75 -1.60 -2.42 7.22
N TRP A 76 -1.78 -2.39 5.91
CA TRP A 76 -2.40 -3.52 5.23
C TRP A 76 -1.47 -4.73 5.28
N HIS A 77 -1.94 -5.85 5.84
CA HIS A 77 -1.22 -7.11 5.77
C HIS A 77 -1.76 -7.95 4.61
N ALA A 78 -0.88 -8.30 3.67
CA ALA A 78 -1.24 -9.25 2.62
C ALA A 78 -1.68 -10.59 3.25
N GLY A 79 -2.83 -11.11 2.82
CA GLY A 79 -3.40 -12.35 3.37
C GLY A 79 -4.69 -12.19 4.18
N TRP A 80 -5.29 -11.00 4.23
CA TRP A 80 -6.62 -10.82 4.82
C TRP A 80 -7.66 -11.54 3.94
N THR A 81 -8.12 -12.69 4.39
CA THR A 81 -9.20 -13.42 3.74
C THR A 81 -10.51 -12.66 3.96
N LEU A 82 -11.10 -12.13 2.89
CA LEU A 82 -12.46 -11.59 2.92
C LEU A 82 -13.44 -12.71 3.33
N LYS A 83 -13.79 -12.79 4.61
CA LYS A 83 -14.90 -13.64 5.05
C LYS A 83 -16.19 -12.88 4.81
N ARG A 84 -16.95 -13.30 3.80
CA ARG A 84 -18.33 -12.86 3.60
C ARG A 84 -19.18 -13.41 4.75
N GLY A 85 -19.44 -12.59 5.76
CA GLY A 85 -20.46 -12.90 6.77
C GLY A 85 -21.83 -12.97 6.09
N GLY A 86 -22.66 -13.94 6.45
CA GLY A 86 -23.91 -14.29 5.76
C GLY A 86 -25.01 -13.22 5.67
N ASN A 87 -24.73 -11.97 6.08
CA ASN A 87 -25.59 -10.80 5.89
C ASN A 87 -24.70 -9.63 5.43
N ASP A 88 -24.31 -9.59 4.15
CA ASP A 88 -23.70 -8.48 3.37
C ASP A 88 -22.67 -7.53 4.00
N ASN A 89 -22.20 -7.81 5.21
CA ASN A 89 -21.23 -7.03 5.95
C ASN A 89 -19.87 -7.69 5.79
N ILE A 90 -19.01 -7.02 5.02
CA ILE A 90 -17.59 -7.38 4.91
C ILE A 90 -16.94 -7.06 6.25
N THR A 91 -16.63 -8.10 7.02
CA THR A 91 -15.87 -7.96 8.26
C THR A 91 -14.42 -8.34 7.97
N LEU A 92 -13.51 -7.42 8.28
CA LEU A 92 -12.08 -7.68 8.18
C LEU A 92 -11.65 -8.51 9.41
N ASP A 93 -11.34 -9.78 9.20
CA ASP A 93 -10.95 -10.72 10.28
C ASP A 93 -9.43 -10.96 10.23
N TRP A 94 -8.73 -10.66 11.34
CA TRP A 94 -7.28 -10.83 11.49
C TRP A 94 -6.90 -12.19 12.07
N ARG A 95 -7.85 -13.03 12.51
CA ARG A 95 -7.56 -14.28 13.19
C ARG A 95 -7.36 -15.44 12.22
N THR A 96 -6.20 -15.49 11.57
CA THR A 96 -5.59 -16.77 11.15
C THR A 96 -4.08 -16.61 10.99
N SER A 97 -3.37 -16.57 12.11
CA SER A 97 -1.93 -16.94 12.17
C SER A 97 -1.56 -17.59 13.50
N GLU A 98 -2.51 -18.28 14.17
CA GLU A 98 -2.25 -19.08 15.38
C GLU A 98 -2.82 -20.50 15.28
N GLN A 99 -2.56 -21.19 14.17
CA GLN A 99 -2.78 -22.64 14.10
C GLN A 99 -1.53 -23.35 13.56
N SER A 100 -0.41 -23.13 14.23
CA SER A 100 0.78 -23.98 14.17
C SER A 100 1.50 -23.88 15.50
N ARG A 101 0.84 -24.34 16.58
CA ARG A 101 1.48 -24.46 17.89
C ARG A 101 1.09 -25.80 18.53
N TRP A 102 1.89 -26.81 18.16
CA TRP A 102 2.22 -28.06 18.86
C TRP A 102 1.06 -28.90 19.42
N THR A 103 0.76 -30.01 18.75
CA THR A 103 0.22 -31.22 19.39
C THR A 103 1.34 -31.84 20.23
N VAL A 104 0.99 -32.22 21.46
CA VAL A 104 1.83 -32.77 22.53
C VAL A 104 2.60 -34.02 22.10
#